data_AF-A0A3N7ZX43-F1
#
_entry.id   AF-A0A3N7ZX43-F1
#
_cell.length_a   1.000
_cell.length_b   1.000
_cell.length_c   1.000
_cell.angle_alpha   90.00
_cell.angle_beta   90.00
_cell.angle_gamma   90.00
#
_symmetry.space_group_name_H-M   'P 1'
#
loop_
_entity.id
_entity.type
_entity.pdbx_description
1 polymer ?
#
loop_
_entity_poly.entity_id
_entity_poly.type
_entity_poly.pdbx_seq_one_letter_code
_entity_poly.pdbx_strand_id
1 'polypeptide(L)' 'MIAATAKRWPRHAGSNAKSVDASMDFMRSVHATSIIRRPAQRKEIANLVVYVCSPQASATTGAALRADGGVLDTIA' A
#
# COMPACT_ATOMS: atom_id res chain seq x y z
N MET A 1 -27.12 -6.90 -8.28
CA MET A 1 -26.26 -7.94 -7.69
C MET A 1 -24.80 -7.53 -7.87
N ILE A 2 -24.17 -6.93 -6.87
CA ILE A 2 -22.70 -6.79 -6.84
C ILE A 2 -22.26 -7.21 -5.44
N ALA A 3 -21.73 -8.43 -5.33
CA ALA A 3 -21.13 -8.94 -4.10
C ALA A 3 -19.74 -8.31 -3.94
N ALA A 4 -19.64 -7.21 -3.21
CA ALA A 4 -18.35 -6.65 -2.81
C ALA A 4 -17.81 -7.42 -1.60
N THR A 5 -17.27 -8.62 -1.83
CA THR A 5 -16.50 -9.35 -0.82
C THR A 5 -15.06 -8.84 -0.84
N ALA A 6 -14.85 -7.55 -0.53
CA ALA A 6 -13.50 -7.01 -0.38
C ALA A 6 -12.84 -7.68 0.83
N LYS A 7 -11.85 -8.54 0.58
CA LYS A 7 -11.15 -9.31 1.61
C LYS A 7 -10.49 -8.32 2.58
N ARG A 8 -11.01 -8.26 3.81
CA ARG A 8 -10.58 -7.29 4.83
C ARG A 8 -9.20 -7.66 5.36
N TRP A 9 -8.35 -6.65 5.61
CA TRP A 9 -7.07 -6.85 6.26
C TRP A 9 -7.25 -7.62 7.58
N PRO A 10 -6.46 -8.67 7.85
CA PRO A 10 -6.58 -9.44 9.09
C PRO A 10 -6.26 -8.54 10.29
N ARG A 11 -7.24 -8.34 11.17
CA ARG A 11 -7.03 -7.58 12.41
C ARG A 11 -6.22 -8.43 13.39
N HIS A 12 -5.06 -7.90 13.79
CA HIS A 12 -4.14 -8.42 14.80
C HIS A 12 -3.79 -9.93 14.67
N ALA A 13 -2.77 -10.23 13.85
CA ALA A 13 -2.03 -11.46 14.03
C ALA A 13 -1.09 -11.31 15.24
N GLY A 14 -1.45 -11.93 16.36
CA GLY A 14 -0.53 -12.12 17.48
C GLY A 14 0.68 -12.95 17.05
N SER A 15 1.86 -12.59 17.57
CA SER A 15 3.21 -13.12 17.26
C SER A 15 3.80 -12.75 15.88
N ASN A 16 5.07 -12.31 15.91
CA ASN A 16 5.77 -11.61 14.84
C ASN A 16 6.06 -12.45 13.57
N ALA A 17 6.08 -13.78 13.69
CA ALA A 17 6.32 -14.67 12.55
C ALA A 17 5.02 -14.96 11.77
N LYS A 18 3.93 -15.27 12.49
CA LYS A 18 2.62 -15.55 11.88
C LYS A 18 2.01 -14.33 11.17
N SER A 19 2.39 -13.13 11.58
CA SER A 19 1.91 -11.88 10.97
C SER A 19 2.58 -11.58 9.62
N VAL A 20 3.84 -11.96 9.43
CA VAL A 20 4.58 -11.72 8.18
C VAL A 20 4.05 -12.63 7.08
N ASP A 21 3.92 -13.93 7.34
CA ASP A 21 3.40 -14.89 6.37
C ASP A 21 1.95 -14.54 5.96
N ALA A 22 1.10 -14.19 6.93
CA ALA A 22 -0.26 -13.74 6.65
C ALA A 22 -0.31 -12.46 5.78
N SER A 23 0.64 -11.55 5.95
CA SER A 23 0.72 -10.33 5.14
C SER A 23 1.18 -10.63 3.72
N MET A 24 2.11 -11.57 3.55
CA MET A 24 2.57 -12.02 2.23
C MET A 24 1.47 -12.77 1.47
N ASP A 25 0.72 -13.63 2.14
CA ASP A 25 -0.42 -14.34 1.54
C ASP A 25 -1.58 -13.39 1.22
N PHE A 26 -1.80 -12.38 2.06
CA PHE A 26 -2.75 -11.32 1.77
C PHE A 26 -2.33 -10.53 0.52
N MET A 27 -1.05 -10.15 0.40
CA MET A 27 -0.52 -9.49 -0.79
C MET A 27 -0.73 -10.31 -2.06
N ARG A 28 -0.43 -11.62 -2.01
CA ARG A 28 -0.63 -12.52 -3.16
C ARG A 28 -2.09 -12.66 -3.58
N SER A 29 -3.02 -12.61 -2.63
CA SER A 29 -4.44 -12.83 -2.90
C SER A 29 -5.22 -11.55 -3.23
N VAL A 30 -4.94 -10.44 -2.55
CA VAL A 30 -5.71 -9.19 -2.66
C VAL A 30 -4.98 -8.14 -3.51
N HIS A 31 -3.65 -8.10 -3.43
CA HIS A 31 -2.81 -7.14 -4.14
C HIS A 31 -1.91 -7.85 -5.17
N ALA A 32 -2.50 -8.77 -5.93
CA ALA A 32 -1.79 -9.66 -6.85
C ALA A 32 -0.97 -8.91 -7.93
N THR A 33 -1.41 -7.70 -8.29
CA THR A 33 -0.76 -6.80 -9.25
C THR A 33 0.41 -6.02 -8.66
N SER A 34 0.61 -6.03 -7.33
CA SER A 34 1.72 -5.32 -6.68
C SER A 34 3.07 -5.68 -7.30
N ILE A 35 3.81 -4.65 -7.70
CA ILE A 35 5.14 -4.79 -8.29
C ILE A 35 6.19 -5.11 -7.22
N ILE A 36 6.08 -4.50 -6.04
CA ILE A 36 7.07 -4.70 -4.95
C ILE A 36 6.92 -6.05 -4.23
N ARG A 37 5.84 -6.81 -4.49
CA ARG A 37 5.59 -8.17 -3.99
C ARG A 37 5.66 -8.35 -2.46
N ARG A 38 5.56 -7.26 -1.70
CA ARG A 38 5.52 -7.26 -0.23
C ARG A 38 4.68 -6.09 0.28
N PRO A 39 4.21 -6.14 1.54
CA PRO A 39 3.56 -4.98 2.16
C PRO A 39 4.51 -3.77 2.16
N ALA A 40 3.96 -2.59 1.86
CA ALA A 40 4.68 -1.34 2.04
C ALA A 40 4.94 -1.10 3.55
N GLN A 41 6.13 -0.61 3.87
CA GLN A 41 6.54 -0.26 5.22
C GLN A 41 6.11 1.18 5.53
N ARG A 42 5.85 1.46 6.81
CA ARG A 42 5.47 2.81 7.27
C ARG A 42 6.47 3.90 6.83
N LYS A 43 7.76 3.56 6.83
CA LYS A 43 8.83 4.48 6.40
C LYS A 43 8.71 4.88 4.94
N GLU A 44 8.25 3.98 4.07
CA GLU A 44 8.09 4.27 2.64
C GLU A 44 6.99 5.31 2.41
N ILE A 45 5.89 5.22 3.17
CA ILE A 45 4.82 6.22 3.16
C ILE A 45 5.30 7.54 3.75
N ALA A 46 6.00 7.49 4.90
CA ALA A 46 6.52 8.67 5.57
C ALA A 46 7.51 9.45 4.68
N ASN A 47 8.35 8.75 3.91
CA ASN A 47 9.29 9.40 2.99
C ASN A 47 8.58 10.19 1.89
N LEU A 48 7.47 9.66 1.33
CA LEU A 48 6.66 10.42 0.37
C LEU A 48 6.08 11.67 1.03
N VAL A 49 5.56 11.56 2.25
CA VAL A 49 5.03 12.72 3.00
C VAL A 49 6.11 13.77 3.22
N VAL A 50 7.30 13.37 3.67
CA VAL A 50 8.44 14.28 3.86
C VAL A 50 8.79 15.00 2.56
N TYR A 51 8.84 14.29 1.44
CA TYR A 51 9.07 14.90 0.14
C TYR A 51 7.99 15.92 -0.23
N VAL A 52 6.72 15.57 -0.07
CA VAL A 52 5.59 16.44 -0.43
C VAL A 52 5.50 17.69 0.45
N CYS A 53 5.91 17.61 1.71
CA CYS A 53 5.99 18.77 2.60
C CYS A 53 7.22 19.66 2.37
N SER A 54 8.15 19.25 1.49
CA SER A 54 9.40 19.97 1.26
C SER A 54 9.27 21.09 0.21
N PRO A 55 10.18 22.08 0.20
CA PRO A 55 10.24 23.11 -0.86
C PRO A 55 10.34 22.55 -2.29
N GLN A 56 10.94 21.36 -2.44
CA GLN A 56 11.12 20.66 -3.71
C GLN A 56 9.79 20.23 -4.34
N ALA A 57 8.71 20.13 -3.55
CA ALA A 57 7.37 19.81 -4.03
C ALA A 57 6.48 21.06 -4.21
N SER A 58 7.05 22.27 -4.27
CA SER A 58 6.30 23.54 -4.33
C SER A 58 5.28 23.65 -5.47
N ALA A 59 5.48 22.95 -6.59
CA ALA A 59 4.53 22.90 -7.71
C ALA A 59 3.53 21.71 -7.63
N THR A 60 3.62 20.87 -6.60
CA THR A 60 2.76 19.70 -6.42
C THR A 60 1.58 20.08 -5.52
N THR A 61 0.43 20.38 -6.12
CA THR A 61 -0.79 20.76 -5.40
C THR A 61 -2.02 20.17 -6.08
N GLY A 62 -3.08 19.88 -5.31
CA GLY A 62 -4.36 19.36 -5.81
C GLY A 62 -4.33 17.93 -6.38
N ALA A 63 -3.20 17.22 -6.30
CA ALA A 63 -3.03 15.89 -6.86
C ALA A 63 -3.16 14.77 -5.81
N ALA A 64 -3.67 13.61 -6.22
CA ALA A 64 -3.63 12.38 -5.43
C ALA A 64 -2.32 11.61 -5.72
N LEU A 65 -1.40 11.61 -4.75
CA LEU A 65 -0.11 10.93 -4.87
C LEU A 65 -0.20 9.50 -4.33
N ARG A 66 0.40 8.54 -5.05
CA ARG A 66 0.28 7.11 -4.75
C ARG A 66 1.56 6.56 -4.14
N ALA A 67 1.41 5.83 -3.03
CA ALA A 67 2.46 5.04 -2.38
C ALA A 67 1.91 3.63 -2.08
N ASP A 68 1.52 2.92 -3.13
CA ASP A 68 0.86 1.62 -3.07
C ASP A 68 1.77 0.44 -3.44
N GLY A 69 2.97 0.73 -3.98
CA GLY A 69 3.88 -0.31 -4.48
C GLY A 69 3.45 -0.89 -5.82
N GLY A 70 2.69 -0.12 -6.62
CA GLY A 70 2.26 -0.50 -7.96
C GLY A 70 1.10 -1.51 -7.96
N VAL A 71 0.13 -1.34 -7.07
CA VAL A 71 -1.08 -2.17 -7.05
C VAL A 71 -2.05 -1.70 -8.14
N LEU A 72 -2.17 -0.39 -8.33
CA LEU A 72 -2.93 0.16 -9.44
C LEU A 72 -2.16 -0.04 -10.75
N ASP A 73 -2.82 -0.66 -11.72
CA ASP A 73 -2.30 -1.00 -13.05
C ASP A 73 -2.64 0.07 -14.10
N THR A 74 -3.03 1.27 -13.65
CA THR A 74 -3.44 2.37 -14.51
C THR A 74 -2.67 3.66 -14.22
N ILE A 75 -2.55 4.48 -15.25
CA ILE A 75 -2.02 5.84 -15.21
C ILE A 75 -3.18 6.82 -15.41
N ALA A 76 -3.92 7.08 -14.35
CA ALA A 76 -4.85 8.20 -14.24
C ALA A 76 -4.23 9.32 -13.42
#